data_AF-A6JQA3-F1
#
_entry.id   AF-A6JQA3-F1
#
_cell.length_a   1.000
_cell.length_b   1.000
_cell.length_c   1.000
_cell.angle_alpha   90.00
_cell.angle_beta   90.00
_cell.angle_gamma   90.00
#
_symmetry.space_group_name_H-M   'P 1'
#
loop_
_entity.id
_entity.type
_entity.pdbx_description
1 polymer ?
#
loop_
_entity_poly.entity_id
_entity_poly.type
_entity_poly.pdbx_seq_one_letter_code
_entity_poly.pdbx_strand_id
1 'polypeptide(L)'
;MCPQGYQVVRSRTCQDINECETTNECREDEMCWNYHGGFRCYPQNPCQDPYVLTSENRCVCPVSNTMCRDVPQSIVYKYMNIRSDRSVPSDIFQIQATTIYANTINTFRIKSGNENGEFYLRQTSPVSAMLVLVKSLTGPREHIVDLEMLTVSSIGTFRTSSVLRLTIIVGPFSF
;
A
#
# COMPACT_ATOMS: atom_id res chain seq x y z
N MET A 1 6.12 33.20 1.92
CA MET A 1 7.24 32.25 1.94
C MET A 1 6.63 30.87 1.97
N CYS A 2 7.13 29.92 1.18
CA CYS A 2 6.62 28.55 1.19
C CYS A 2 7.24 27.75 2.34
N PRO A 3 6.53 26.75 2.88
CA PRO A 3 7.12 25.83 3.85
C PRO A 3 8.27 25.04 3.22
N GLN A 4 9.07 24.39 4.07
CA GLN A 4 10.09 23.45 3.62
C GLN A 4 9.47 22.32 2.77
N GLY A 5 10.16 21.92 1.69
CA GLY A 5 9.66 20.96 0.70
C GLY A 5 8.78 21.58 -0.39
N TYR A 6 8.58 22.90 -0.37
CA TYR A 6 7.76 23.60 -1.36
C TYR A 6 8.49 24.79 -1.99
N GLN A 7 8.22 25.02 -3.27
CA GLN A 7 8.74 26.14 -4.04
C GLN A 7 7.63 27.09 -4.48
N VAL A 8 7.97 28.37 -4.62
CA VAL A 8 7.04 29.40 -5.11
C VAL A 8 6.93 29.31 -6.62
N VAL A 9 5.71 29.13 -7.13
CA VAL A 9 5.43 29.14 -8.57
C VAL A 9 4.64 30.41 -8.93
N ARG A 10 4.72 30.83 -10.21
CA ARG A 10 4.24 32.05 -10.93
C ARG A 10 3.14 32.94 -10.30
N SER A 11 2.31 32.48 -9.36
CA SER A 11 1.21 33.17 -8.70
C SER A 11 1.33 33.27 -7.15
N ARG A 12 2.52 33.11 -6.57
CA ARG A 12 2.76 33.01 -5.10
C ARG A 12 2.12 31.77 -4.46
N THR A 13 1.71 30.79 -5.25
CA THR A 13 1.28 29.49 -4.76
C THR A 13 2.50 28.63 -4.43
N CYS A 14 2.38 27.83 -3.37
CA CYS A 14 3.38 26.86 -2.99
C CYS A 14 3.07 25.54 -3.67
N GLN A 15 4.04 25.03 -4.42
CA GLN A 15 3.98 23.71 -5.02
C GLN A 15 5.05 22.83 -4.38
N ASP A 16 4.67 21.59 -4.10
CA ASP A 16 5.58 20.55 -3.66
C ASP A 16 6.78 20.42 -4.62
N ILE A 17 7.97 20.28 -4.05
CA ILE A 17 9.18 19.99 -4.82
C ILE A 17 9.19 18.48 -5.02
N ASN A 18 9.32 18.01 -6.26
CA ASN A 18 9.49 16.60 -6.51
C ASN A 18 10.98 16.24 -6.34
N GLU A 19 11.39 15.82 -5.14
CA GLU A 19 12.81 15.49 -4.90
C GLU A 19 13.27 14.28 -5.72
N CYS A 20 12.35 13.37 -6.08
CA CYS A 20 12.66 12.20 -6.90
C CYS A 20 12.99 12.53 -8.36
N GLU A 21 12.54 13.67 -8.88
CA GLU A 21 12.87 14.15 -10.23
C GLU A 21 14.04 15.15 -10.26
N THR A 22 14.43 15.67 -9.09
CA THR A 22 15.42 16.75 -9.00
C THR A 22 16.77 16.28 -8.45
N THR A 23 16.80 15.77 -7.22
CA THR A 23 18.04 15.32 -6.57
C THR A 23 18.16 13.81 -6.52
N ASN A 24 17.05 13.11 -6.25
CA ASN A 24 16.95 11.67 -6.06
C ASN A 24 18.10 11.09 -5.22
N GLU A 25 18.13 11.45 -3.93
CA GLU A 25 19.21 11.06 -3.00
C GLU A 25 19.11 9.61 -2.48
N CYS A 26 18.25 8.78 -3.08
CA CYS A 26 18.10 7.38 -2.69
C CYS A 26 19.29 6.52 -3.15
N ARG A 27 19.53 5.41 -2.45
CA ARG A 27 20.57 4.45 -2.84
C ARG A 27 20.19 3.68 -4.10
N GLU A 28 21.18 3.05 -4.75
CA GLU A 28 20.97 2.26 -5.98
C GLU A 28 19.99 1.09 -5.79
N ASP A 29 19.94 0.50 -4.59
CA ASP A 29 19.04 -0.58 -4.20
C ASP A 29 17.69 -0.08 -3.63
N GLU A 30 17.45 1.23 -3.72
CA GLU A 30 16.22 1.88 -3.26
C GLU A 30 15.44 2.50 -4.43
N MET A 31 14.16 2.77 -4.18
CA MET A 31 13.26 3.51 -5.04
C MET A 31 12.83 4.78 -4.31
N CYS A 32 12.84 5.90 -5.02
CA CYS A 32 12.37 7.17 -4.48
C CYS A 32 10.85 7.28 -4.58
N TRP A 33 10.23 7.73 -3.50
CA TRP A 33 8.81 8.00 -3.40
C TRP A 33 8.57 9.44 -2.94
N ASN A 34 8.05 10.27 -3.83
CA ASN A 34 7.70 11.65 -3.55
C ASN A 34 6.34 11.73 -2.83
N TYR A 35 6.24 12.59 -1.83
CA TYR A 35 4.98 12.90 -1.16
C TYR A 35 4.92 14.40 -0.83
N HIS A 36 3.73 14.91 -0.50
CA HIS A 36 3.58 16.33 -0.23
C HIS A 36 4.38 16.75 1.02
N GLY A 37 5.44 17.55 0.80
CA GLY A 37 6.37 18.02 1.81
C GLY A 37 7.65 17.20 1.96
N GLY A 38 7.95 16.27 1.05
CA GLY A 38 9.27 15.63 0.96
C GLY A 38 9.27 14.28 0.24
N PHE A 39 10.34 13.51 0.43
CA PHE A 39 10.51 12.19 -0.18
C PHE A 39 10.92 11.11 0.82
N ARG A 40 10.66 9.85 0.45
CA ARG A 40 11.15 8.66 1.14
C ARG A 40 11.82 7.73 0.16
N CYS A 41 12.81 6.99 0.63
CA CYS A 41 13.43 5.89 -0.10
C CYS A 41 12.91 4.57 0.46
N TYR A 42 12.50 3.66 -0.42
CA TYR A 42 12.07 2.31 -0.06
C TYR A 42 12.94 1.28 -0.78
N PRO A 43 13.19 0.10 -0.21
CA PRO A 43 14.00 -0.91 -0.87
C PRO A 43 13.33 -1.38 -2.18
N GLN A 44 14.12 -1.53 -3.25
CA GLN A 44 13.64 -2.13 -4.50
C GLN A 44 13.19 -3.58 -4.29
N ASN A 45 13.87 -4.30 -3.39
CA ASN A 45 13.46 -5.61 -2.91
C ASN A 45 12.95 -5.52 -1.45
N PRO A 46 11.63 -5.39 -1.24
CA PRO A 46 11.04 -5.34 0.11
C PRO A 46 10.83 -6.72 0.74
N CYS A 47 11.14 -7.81 0.03
CA CYS A 47 10.91 -9.16 0.52
C CYS A 47 11.85 -9.48 1.68
N GLN A 48 11.31 -10.09 2.72
CA GLN A 48 12.07 -10.63 3.84
C GLN A 48 12.01 -12.16 3.78
N ASP A 49 13.04 -12.84 4.28
CA ASP A 49 13.03 -14.29 4.42
C ASP A 49 11.76 -14.76 5.15
N PRO A 50 11.07 -15.82 4.66
CA PRO A 50 11.45 -16.75 3.59
C PRO A 50 10.94 -16.37 2.18
N TYR A 51 10.50 -15.14 1.95
CA TYR A 51 9.91 -14.73 0.68
C TYR A 51 10.96 -14.37 -0.37
N VAL A 52 10.69 -14.75 -1.61
CA VAL A 52 11.53 -14.43 -2.78
C VAL A 52 10.78 -13.48 -3.70
N LEU A 53 11.46 -12.43 -4.16
CA LEU A 53 10.91 -11.45 -5.10
C LEU A 53 10.75 -12.09 -6.48
N THR A 54 9.53 -12.01 -7.04
CA THR A 54 9.25 -12.42 -8.42
C THR A 54 9.38 -11.25 -9.39
N SER A 55 9.40 -11.56 -10.69
CA SER A 55 9.38 -10.55 -11.77
C SER A 55 8.13 -9.67 -11.81
N GLU A 56 7.07 -10.03 -11.08
CA GLU A 56 5.82 -9.26 -10.98
C GLU A 56 5.80 -8.32 -9.76
N ASN A 57 6.97 -8.01 -9.18
CA ASN A 57 7.14 -7.26 -7.93
C ASN A 57 6.29 -7.81 -6.78
N ARG A 58 6.26 -9.15 -6.67
CA ARG A 58 5.54 -9.87 -5.61
C ARG A 58 6.51 -10.73 -4.83
N CYS A 59 6.44 -10.66 -3.51
CA CYS A 59 7.17 -11.54 -2.63
C CYS A 59 6.37 -12.85 -2.51
N VAL A 60 6.92 -13.97 -2.95
CA VAL A 60 6.24 -15.28 -2.91
C VAL A 60 6.99 -16.21 -1.95
N CYS A 61 6.23 -16.91 -1.11
CA CYS A 61 6.77 -17.93 -0.23
C CYS A 61 6.84 -19.27 -0.99
N PRO A 62 8.03 -19.85 -1.21
CA PRO A 62 8.16 -21.09 -1.98
C PRO A 62 7.51 -22.28 -1.25
N VAL A 63 6.72 -23.08 -1.98
CA VAL A 63 6.02 -24.27 -1.41
C VAL A 63 7.01 -25.31 -0.86
N SER A 64 8.24 -25.35 -1.37
CA SER A 64 9.31 -26.23 -0.88
C SER A 64 9.82 -25.86 0.51
N ASN A 65 9.57 -24.62 0.98
CA ASN A 65 10.02 -24.16 2.27
C ASN A 65 8.96 -24.45 3.35
N THR A 66 9.32 -25.23 4.36
CA THR A 66 8.41 -25.61 5.46
C THR A 66 7.93 -24.42 6.29
N MET A 67 8.69 -23.32 6.30
CA MET A 67 8.31 -22.06 6.96
C MET A 67 7.12 -21.38 6.28
N CYS A 68 6.76 -21.78 5.07
CA CYS A 68 5.68 -21.19 4.28
C CYS A 68 4.27 -21.72 4.64
N ARG A 69 4.15 -22.67 5.58
CA ARG A 69 2.87 -23.35 5.84
C ARG A 69 1.81 -22.44 6.45
N ASP A 70 2.19 -21.59 7.39
CA ASP A 70 1.27 -20.79 8.22
C ASP A 70 1.39 -19.27 7.94
N VAL A 71 2.01 -18.91 6.81
CA VAL A 71 2.19 -17.52 6.37
C VAL A 71 1.46 -17.29 5.04
N PRO A 72 1.16 -16.04 4.66
CA PRO A 72 0.59 -15.75 3.35
C PRO A 72 1.45 -16.31 2.21
N GLN A 73 0.83 -16.89 1.19
CA GLN A 73 1.52 -17.40 0.00
C GLN A 73 2.28 -16.27 -0.71
N SER A 74 1.74 -15.07 -0.70
CA SER A 74 2.37 -13.92 -1.30
C SER A 74 2.12 -12.61 -0.57
N ILE A 75 3.06 -11.68 -0.70
CA ILE A 75 2.98 -10.32 -0.20
C ILE A 75 3.31 -9.35 -1.35
N VAL A 76 2.45 -8.36 -1.58
CA VAL A 76 2.71 -7.25 -2.49
C VAL A 76 2.88 -5.99 -1.66
N TYR A 77 3.92 -5.20 -1.96
CA TYR A 77 4.17 -3.93 -1.30
C TYR A 77 3.71 -2.81 -2.23
N LYS A 78 2.90 -1.89 -1.72
CA LYS A 78 2.47 -0.69 -2.44
C LYS A 78 2.63 0.52 -1.55
N TYR A 79 2.93 1.64 -2.18
CA TYR A 79 3.12 2.92 -1.55
C TYR A 79 2.12 3.89 -2.18
N MET A 80 1.56 4.77 -1.36
CA MET A 80 0.73 5.88 -1.81
C MET A 80 0.90 7.05 -0.86
N ASN A 81 0.67 8.25 -1.34
CA ASN A 81 0.60 9.44 -0.51
C ASN A 81 -0.84 9.98 -0.46
N ILE A 82 -1.19 10.58 0.66
CA ILE A 82 -2.48 11.24 0.85
C ILE A 82 -2.27 12.56 1.56
N ARG A 83 -3.12 13.53 1.23
CA ARG A 83 -3.09 14.83 1.90
C ARG A 83 -3.88 14.78 3.21
N SER A 84 -3.40 15.50 4.22
CA SER A 84 -4.04 15.57 5.54
C SER A 84 -5.44 16.20 5.50
N ASP A 85 -5.75 17.01 4.48
CA ASP A 85 -7.04 17.67 4.27
C ASP A 85 -8.02 16.88 3.42
N ARG A 86 -7.70 15.62 3.10
CA ARG A 86 -8.61 14.77 2.32
C ARG A 86 -9.96 14.64 3.05
N SER A 87 -11.03 14.93 2.33
CA SER A 87 -12.39 14.77 2.84
C SER A 87 -12.70 13.29 3.14
N VAL A 88 -13.52 13.09 4.16
CA VAL A 88 -14.01 11.78 4.57
C VAL A 88 -15.55 11.75 4.59
N PRO A 89 -16.18 10.63 4.19
CA PRO A 89 -15.57 9.41 3.70
C PRO A 89 -14.99 9.55 2.28
N SER A 90 -13.90 8.85 1.96
CA SER A 90 -13.36 8.82 0.60
C SER A 90 -12.75 7.48 0.21
N ASP A 91 -12.96 7.09 -1.04
CA ASP A 91 -12.34 5.92 -1.65
C ASP A 91 -10.86 6.24 -1.91
N ILE A 92 -9.93 5.42 -1.40
CA ILE A 92 -8.48 5.73 -1.44
C ILE A 92 -7.64 4.69 -2.18
N PHE A 93 -8.07 3.43 -2.20
CA PHE A 93 -7.29 2.38 -2.85
C PHE A 93 -8.17 1.19 -3.25
N GLN A 94 -8.13 0.79 -4.51
CA GLN A 94 -8.84 -0.42 -4.96
C GLN A 94 -7.90 -1.62 -4.95
N ILE A 95 -8.26 -2.66 -4.21
CA ILE A 95 -7.60 -3.96 -4.26
C ILE A 95 -8.34 -4.87 -5.23
N GLN A 96 -7.57 -5.67 -5.97
CA GLN A 96 -8.09 -6.62 -6.94
C GLN A 96 -7.31 -7.93 -6.86
N ALA A 97 -8.00 -9.04 -7.04
CA ALA A 97 -7.39 -10.36 -7.12
C ALA A 97 -6.43 -10.43 -8.32
N THR A 98 -5.19 -10.84 -8.08
CA THR A 98 -4.17 -11.01 -9.13
C THR A 98 -4.38 -12.27 -9.95
N THR A 99 -5.02 -13.29 -9.38
CA THR A 99 -5.31 -14.55 -10.06
C THR A 99 -6.74 -14.95 -9.83
N ILE A 100 -7.49 -15.12 -10.91
CA ILE A 100 -8.89 -15.51 -10.89
C ILE A 100 -8.96 -16.97 -11.33
N TYR A 101 -9.13 -17.86 -10.37
CA TYR A 101 -9.34 -19.27 -10.65
C TYR A 101 -10.84 -19.54 -10.75
N ALA A 102 -11.24 -20.33 -11.75
CA ALA A 102 -12.60 -20.88 -11.78
C ALA A 102 -12.88 -21.63 -10.48
N ASN A 103 -14.12 -21.53 -9.97
CA ASN A 103 -14.54 -22.23 -8.75
C ASN A 103 -13.77 -21.80 -7.48
N THR A 104 -13.38 -20.53 -7.38
CA THR A 104 -12.84 -19.96 -6.14
C THR A 104 -13.68 -18.80 -5.62
N ILE A 105 -13.73 -18.68 -4.30
CA ILE A 105 -14.35 -17.57 -3.59
C ILE A 105 -13.23 -16.73 -2.99
N ASN A 106 -13.23 -15.43 -3.29
CA ASN A 106 -12.28 -14.48 -2.72
C ASN A 106 -12.98 -13.68 -1.63
N THR A 107 -12.33 -13.57 -0.48
CA THR A 107 -12.76 -12.73 0.64
C THR A 107 -11.66 -11.73 0.95
N PHE A 108 -12.01 -10.46 1.02
CA PHE A 108 -11.09 -9.37 1.31
C PHE A 108 -11.30 -8.87 2.73
N ARG A 109 -10.22 -8.66 3.49
CA ARG A 109 -10.28 -8.12 4.85
C ARG A 109 -9.08 -7.25 5.18
N ILE A 110 -9.24 -6.35 6.16
CA ILE A 110 -8.12 -5.65 6.78
C ILE A 110 -7.53 -6.59 7.81
N LYS A 111 -6.25 -6.92 7.68
CA LYS A 111 -5.52 -7.82 8.58
C LYS A 111 -4.92 -7.08 9.77
N SER A 112 -4.32 -5.91 9.54
CA SER A 112 -3.71 -5.06 10.58
C SER A 112 -3.55 -3.62 10.07
N GLY A 113 -3.22 -2.68 10.97
CA GLY A 113 -2.97 -1.27 10.61
C GLY A 113 -4.21 -0.39 10.58
N ASN A 114 -5.26 -0.80 11.30
CA ASN A 114 -6.53 -0.06 11.39
C ASN A 114 -7.07 -0.06 12.84
N GLU A 115 -6.17 0.05 13.80
CA GLU A 115 -6.48 -0.08 15.22
C GLU A 115 -7.40 1.05 15.71
N ASN A 116 -7.33 2.25 15.10
CA ASN A 116 -8.21 3.37 15.46
C ASN A 116 -9.43 3.50 14.54
N GLY A 117 -9.66 2.56 13.61
CA GLY A 117 -10.82 2.54 12.73
C GLY A 117 -10.87 3.70 11.74
N GLU A 118 -9.72 4.10 11.19
CA GLU A 118 -9.60 5.09 10.11
C GLU A 118 -10.09 4.57 8.76
N PHE A 119 -10.09 3.24 8.58
CA PHE A 119 -10.38 2.57 7.32
C PHE A 119 -11.50 1.53 7.46
N TYR A 120 -12.21 1.28 6.36
CA TYR A 120 -12.97 0.04 6.18
C TYR A 120 -12.83 -0.46 4.73
N LEU A 121 -13.10 -1.74 4.51
CA LEU A 121 -13.16 -2.31 3.17
C LEU A 121 -14.61 -2.42 2.71
N ARG A 122 -14.90 -1.86 1.54
CA ARG A 122 -16.17 -2.04 0.84
C ARG A 122 -15.96 -3.01 -0.31
N GLN A 123 -16.61 -4.17 -0.27
CA GLN A 123 -16.54 -5.11 -1.39
C GLN A 123 -17.22 -4.50 -2.63
N THR A 124 -16.50 -4.44 -3.75
CA THR A 124 -17.01 -3.84 -4.99
C THR A 124 -17.37 -4.91 -6.02
N SER A 125 -16.71 -6.07 -5.98
CA SER A 125 -17.04 -7.23 -6.82
C SER A 125 -16.54 -8.53 -6.15
N PRO A 126 -16.81 -9.71 -6.74
CA PRO A 126 -16.22 -10.97 -6.27
C PRO A 126 -14.68 -11.02 -6.35
N VAL A 127 -14.06 -10.10 -7.09
CA VAL A 127 -12.60 -10.07 -7.32
C VAL A 127 -11.97 -8.74 -6.91
N SER A 128 -12.72 -7.84 -6.27
CA SER A 128 -12.20 -6.52 -5.88
C SER A 128 -12.91 -5.94 -4.65
N ALA A 129 -12.17 -5.10 -3.91
CA ALA A 129 -12.70 -4.29 -2.83
C ALA A 129 -12.07 -2.90 -2.85
N MET A 130 -12.76 -1.92 -2.28
CA MET A 130 -12.29 -0.54 -2.12
C MET A 130 -11.94 -0.30 -0.66
N LEU A 131 -10.71 0.16 -0.41
CA LEU A 131 -10.32 0.73 0.87
C LEU A 131 -10.89 2.15 0.96
N VAL A 132 -11.72 2.36 1.97
CA VAL A 132 -12.40 3.64 2.20
C VAL A 132 -11.86 4.26 3.49
N LEU A 133 -11.41 5.50 3.39
CA LEU A 133 -11.02 6.33 4.51
C LEU A 133 -12.26 6.96 5.15
N VAL A 134 -12.42 6.81 6.46
CA VAL A 134 -13.56 7.36 7.23
C VAL A 134 -13.17 8.37 8.29
N LYS A 135 -11.87 8.44 8.64
CA LYS A 135 -11.31 9.48 9.51
C LYS A 135 -10.15 10.14 8.80
N SER A 136 -9.97 11.44 9.00
CA SER A 136 -8.81 12.14 8.45
C SER A 136 -7.52 11.59 9.04
N LEU A 137 -6.46 11.54 8.22
CA LEU A 137 -5.12 11.19 8.68
C LEU A 137 -4.32 12.48 8.90
N THR A 138 -3.54 12.53 9.97
CA THR A 138 -2.70 13.69 10.29
C THR A 138 -1.23 13.30 10.16
N GLY A 139 -0.49 14.05 9.34
CA GLY A 139 0.94 13.88 9.17
C GLY A 139 1.80 14.78 10.06
N PRO A 140 3.14 14.68 9.97
CA PRO A 140 3.87 13.75 9.11
C PRO A 140 3.89 12.33 9.70
N ARG A 141 3.29 11.36 9.02
CA ARG A 141 3.21 9.98 9.50
C ARG A 141 3.02 8.98 8.36
N GLU A 142 3.57 7.78 8.53
CA GLU A 142 3.28 6.62 7.70
C GLU A 142 2.28 5.69 8.40
N HIS A 143 1.27 5.26 7.65
CA HIS A 143 0.31 4.24 8.06
C HIS A 143 0.55 3.00 7.21
N ILE A 144 0.80 1.86 7.85
CA ILE A 144 0.99 0.58 7.17
C ILE A 144 -0.26 -0.25 7.40
N VAL A 145 -1.03 -0.48 6.33
CA VAL A 145 -2.27 -1.25 6.35
C VAL A 145 -2.06 -2.55 5.58
N ASP A 146 -2.22 -3.69 6.25
CA ASP A 146 -2.17 -4.99 5.59
C ASP A 146 -3.59 -5.39 5.18
N LEU A 147 -3.81 -5.50 3.88
CA LEU A 147 -5.06 -5.97 3.29
C LEU A 147 -4.87 -7.41 2.85
N GLU A 148 -5.70 -8.33 3.32
CA GLU A 148 -5.58 -9.74 3.04
C GLU A 148 -6.71 -10.22 2.13
N MET A 149 -6.34 -10.92 1.07
CA MET A 149 -7.22 -11.72 0.24
C MET A 149 -7.11 -13.18 0.65
N LEU A 150 -8.22 -13.76 1.08
CA LEU A 150 -8.36 -15.20 1.29
C LEU A 150 -9.05 -15.79 0.07
N THR A 151 -8.41 -16.77 -0.56
CA THR A 151 -8.97 -17.51 -1.69
C THR A 151 -9.25 -18.93 -1.25
N VAL A 152 -10.50 -19.35 -1.35
CA VAL A 152 -10.95 -20.69 -0.98
C VAL A 152 -11.56 -21.36 -2.21
N SER A 153 -11.19 -22.61 -2.47
CA SER A 153 -11.86 -23.41 -3.50
C SER A 153 -13.32 -23.64 -3.12
N SER A 154 -14.25 -23.59 -4.08
CA SER A 154 -15.68 -23.80 -3.83
C SER A 154 -16.01 -25.17 -3.24
N ILE A 155 -15.15 -26.17 -3.51
CA ILE A 155 -15.22 -27.52 -2.96
C ILE A 155 -14.39 -27.69 -1.66
N GLY A 156 -13.80 -26.61 -1.15
CA GLY A 156 -13.05 -26.57 0.11
C GLY A 156 -11.68 -27.25 0.10
N THR A 157 -11.19 -27.69 -1.07
CA THR A 157 -9.96 -28.49 -1.20
C THR A 157 -8.67 -27.73 -0.92
N PHE A 158 -8.66 -26.41 -1.17
CA PHE A 158 -7.52 -25.57 -0.83
C PHE A 158 -7.97 -24.19 -0.33
N ARG A 159 -7.14 -23.64 0.55
CA ARG A 159 -7.24 -22.28 1.06
C ARG A 159 -5.87 -21.64 0.94
N THR A 160 -5.80 -20.48 0.31
CA THR A 160 -4.60 -19.67 0.23
C THR A 160 -4.88 -18.24 0.68
N SER A 161 -3.83 -17.54 1.08
CA SER A 161 -3.87 -16.14 1.50
C SER A 161 -2.81 -15.35 0.75
N SER A 162 -3.18 -14.16 0.30
CA SER A 162 -2.23 -13.16 -0.21
C SER A 162 -2.45 -11.84 0.52
N VAL A 163 -1.37 -11.15 0.85
CA VAL A 163 -1.39 -9.86 1.55
C VAL A 163 -0.91 -8.77 0.63
N LEU A 164 -1.60 -7.63 0.65
CA LEU A 164 -1.13 -6.36 0.14
C LEU A 164 -0.76 -5.50 1.34
N ARG A 165 0.52 -5.19 1.50
CA ARG A 165 1.01 -4.22 2.47
C ARG A 165 1.01 -2.83 1.82
N LEU A 166 0.03 -2.02 2.18
CA LEU A 166 -0.12 -0.66 1.68
C LEU A 166 0.47 0.33 2.69
N THR A 167 1.52 1.03 2.28
CA THR A 167 2.11 2.13 3.06
C THR A 167 1.51 3.44 2.56
N ILE A 168 0.77 4.12 3.43
CA ILE A 168 0.12 5.41 3.17
C ILE A 168 0.94 6.50 3.86
N ILE A 169 1.52 7.39 3.06
CA ILE A 169 2.38 8.47 3.55
C ILE A 169 1.55 9.75 3.63
N VAL A 170 1.48 10.32 4.83
CA VAL A 170 0.73 11.55 5.10
C VAL A 170 1.74 12.67 5.32
N GLY A 171 1.68 13.68 4.46
CA GLY A 171 2.58 14.84 4.51
C GLY A 171 2.36 15.72 5.75
N PRO A 172 3.36 16.53 6.16
CA PRO A 172 3.26 17.42 7.31
C PRO A 172 2.24 18.56 7.15
N PHE A 173 1.85 18.89 5.92
CA PHE A 173 0.97 20.00 5.62
C PHE A 173 -0.40 19.54 5.10
N SER A 174 -1.40 20.39 5.30
CA SER A 174 -2.81 20.13 4.99
C SER A 174 -3.34 20.96 3.81
N PHE A 175 -2.49 21.44 2.90
CA PHE A 175 -2.88 22.42 1.88
C PHE A 175 -2.20 22.20 0.53
#